data_AF-A0A1B6EU36-F1
#
_entry.id   AF-A0A1B6EU36-F1
#
_cell.length_a   1.000
_cell.length_b   1.000
_cell.length_c   1.000
_cell.angle_alpha   90.00
_cell.angle_beta   90.00
_cell.angle_gamma   90.00
#
_symmetry.space_group_name_H-M   'P 1'
#
loop_
_entity.id
_entity.type
_entity.pdbx_description
1 polymer ?
#
loop_
_entity_poly.entity_id
_entity_poly.type
_entity_poly.pdbx_seq_one_letter_code
_entity_poly.pdbx_strand_id
1 'polypeptide(L)'
;GSEVVARADRSETRNTELTELLLEMDQWFGSTSPSKMDSVFHMYSEFQGTKDLLFKDATRGLVLPNDVGYSYVNDYKKLQEINSVCVKTRNSGVAIIPSIIVLVAVFISPFVI
;
A
#
# COMPACT_ATOMS: atom_id res chain seq x y z
N GLY A 1 -1.09 -2.23 -6.79
CA GLY A 1 0.05 -3.12 -6.55
C GLY A 1 0.00 -3.61 -5.12
N SER A 2 0.53 -4.80 -4.88
CA SER A 2 0.85 -5.29 -3.53
C SER A 2 2.36 -5.20 -3.35
N GLU A 3 2.84 -5.12 -2.10
CA GLU A 3 4.26 -5.02 -1.80
C GLU A 3 4.62 -5.98 -0.67
N VAL A 4 5.78 -6.62 -0.79
CA VAL A 4 6.36 -7.42 0.29
C VAL A 4 7.16 -6.49 1.19
N VAL A 5 6.82 -6.49 2.48
CA VAL A 5 7.49 -5.66 3.49
C VAL A 5 8.23 -6.53 4.49
N ALA A 6 9.43 -6.10 4.87
CA ALA A 6 10.24 -6.73 5.91
C ALA A 6 10.52 -5.71 7.03
N ARG A 7 10.98 -6.20 8.19
CA ARG A 7 11.28 -5.32 9.32
C ARG A 7 12.48 -4.43 9.03
N ALA A 8 12.42 -3.18 9.46
CA ALA A 8 13.48 -2.20 9.26
C ALA A 8 14.76 -2.49 10.06
N ASP A 9 14.66 -3.24 11.18
CA ASP A 9 15.78 -3.63 12.03
C ASP A 9 16.57 -4.83 11.49
N ARG A 10 16.16 -5.38 10.35
CA ARG A 10 16.80 -6.54 9.71
C ARG A 10 18.08 -6.08 9.00
N SER A 11 19.14 -6.86 9.13
CA SER A 11 20.41 -6.55 8.45
C SER A 11 20.22 -6.52 6.93
N GLU A 12 20.99 -5.66 6.26
CA GLU A 12 20.95 -5.51 4.80
C GLU A 12 21.17 -6.86 4.10
N THR A 13 22.15 -7.66 4.54
CA THR A 13 22.39 -9.02 4.03
C THR A 13 21.14 -9.89 4.09
N ARG A 14 20.41 -9.88 5.22
CA ARG A 14 19.20 -10.68 5.37
C ARG A 14 18.02 -10.18 4.53
N ASN A 15 18.03 -8.91 4.13
CA ASN A 15 17.04 -8.35 3.22
C ASN A 15 17.36 -8.75 1.78
N THR A 16 18.64 -8.73 1.40
CA THR A 16 19.12 -9.25 0.12
C THR A 16 18.80 -10.73 -0.04
N GLU A 17 19.13 -11.56 0.95
CA GLU A 17 18.80 -13.00 0.95
C GLU A 17 17.29 -13.26 0.81
N LEU A 18 16.46 -12.47 1.50
CA LEU A 18 15.00 -12.59 1.38
C LEU A 18 14.52 -12.20 -0.02
N THR A 19 15.10 -11.15 -0.59
CA THR A 19 14.76 -10.68 -1.93
C THR A 19 15.12 -11.72 -2.98
N GLU A 20 16.35 -12.27 -2.90
CA GLU A 20 16.83 -13.32 -3.80
C GLU A 20 15.96 -14.57 -3.69
N LEU A 21 15.66 -15.03 -2.46
CA LEU A 21 14.78 -16.18 -2.23
C LEU A 21 13.40 -15.98 -2.87
N LEU A 22 12.79 -14.82 -2.69
CA LEU A 22 11.46 -14.54 -3.23
C LEU A 22 11.46 -14.49 -4.76
N LEU A 23 12.51 -13.93 -5.38
CA LEU A 23 12.66 -13.91 -6.83
C LEU A 23 12.88 -15.31 -7.39
N GLU A 24 13.66 -16.15 -6.71
CA GLU A 24 13.85 -17.54 -7.10
C GLU A 24 12.53 -18.33 -6.98
N MET A 25 11.78 -18.15 -5.89
CA MET A 25 10.44 -18.74 -5.77
C MET A 25 9.49 -18.29 -6.88
N ASP A 26 9.52 -17.02 -7.28
CA ASP A 26 8.72 -16.49 -8.40
C ASP A 26 9.12 -17.15 -9.73
N GLN A 27 10.41 -17.35 -9.95
CA GLN A 27 10.89 -18.02 -11.17
C GLN A 27 10.44 -19.48 -11.24
N TRP A 28 10.41 -20.19 -10.11
CA TRP A 28 10.06 -21.61 -10.06
C TRP A 28 8.56 -21.86 -9.98
N PHE A 29 7.80 -21.01 -9.29
CA PHE A 29 6.40 -21.26 -8.92
C PHE A 29 5.45 -20.11 -9.25
N GLY A 30 5.96 -19.02 -9.83
CA GLY A 30 5.19 -17.86 -10.20
C GLY A 30 4.34 -18.05 -11.45
N SER A 31 3.64 -16.97 -11.82
CA SER A 31 2.63 -16.98 -12.88
C SER A 31 3.19 -17.27 -14.27
N THR A 32 4.48 -16.99 -14.48
CA THR A 32 5.22 -17.20 -15.74
C THR A 32 6.22 -18.35 -15.66
N SER A 33 6.22 -19.13 -14.58
CA SER A 33 7.12 -20.28 -14.45
C SER A 33 6.87 -21.29 -15.58
N PRO A 34 7.93 -21.80 -16.24
CA PRO A 34 7.79 -22.91 -17.19
C PRO A 34 7.16 -24.14 -16.56
N SER A 35 7.38 -24.33 -15.25
CA SER A 35 6.91 -25.46 -14.47
C SER A 35 5.49 -25.28 -13.93
N LYS A 36 4.81 -24.16 -14.21
CA LYS A 36 3.51 -23.83 -13.62
C LYS A 36 2.45 -24.93 -13.79
N MET A 37 2.37 -25.55 -14.96
CA MET A 37 1.36 -26.59 -15.22
C MET A 37 1.66 -27.91 -14.52
N ASP A 38 2.94 -28.21 -14.30
CA ASP A 38 3.38 -29.48 -13.72
C ASP A 38 3.72 -29.38 -12.21
N SER A 39 3.77 -28.15 -11.69
CA SER A 39 4.10 -27.91 -10.28
C SER A 39 2.93 -28.24 -9.36
N VAL A 40 3.24 -28.91 -8.26
CA VAL A 40 2.30 -29.13 -7.14
C VAL A 40 2.02 -27.83 -6.37
N PHE A 41 2.93 -26.85 -6.46
CA PHE A 41 2.85 -25.58 -5.75
C PHE A 41 2.80 -24.38 -6.70
N HIS A 42 1.78 -23.54 -6.53
CA HIS A 42 1.52 -22.36 -7.37
C HIS A 42 1.49 -21.13 -6.47
N MET A 43 2.43 -20.20 -6.65
CA MET A 43 2.66 -19.11 -5.70
C MET A 43 1.54 -18.06 -5.68
N TYR A 44 0.85 -17.87 -6.81
CA TYR A 44 -0.18 -16.85 -7.00
C TYR A 44 -1.53 -17.44 -7.40
N SER A 45 -1.85 -18.65 -6.96
CA SER A 45 -3.11 -19.30 -7.31
C SER A 45 -3.92 -19.61 -6.08
N GLU A 46 -5.23 -19.68 -6.28
CA GLU A 46 -6.16 -20.09 -5.23
C GLU A 46 -5.84 -21.49 -4.73
N PHE A 47 -6.10 -21.72 -3.45
CA PHE A 47 -5.99 -23.04 -2.83
C PHE A 47 -7.33 -23.42 -2.21
N GLN A 48 -7.87 -24.57 -2.61
CA GLN A 48 -9.18 -25.07 -2.17
C GLN A 48 -10.31 -24.02 -2.32
N GLY A 49 -10.34 -23.31 -3.45
CA GLY A 49 -11.34 -22.27 -3.74
C GLY A 49 -11.19 -20.99 -2.94
N THR A 50 -10.15 -20.87 -2.12
CA THR A 50 -9.81 -19.64 -1.40
C THR A 50 -8.84 -18.81 -2.22
N LYS A 51 -9.28 -17.60 -2.58
CA LYS A 51 -8.57 -16.65 -3.45
C LYS A 51 -7.67 -15.71 -2.68
N ASP A 52 -6.71 -15.13 -3.38
CA ASP A 52 -5.82 -14.06 -2.90
C ASP A 52 -5.05 -14.46 -1.61
N LEU A 53 -4.64 -15.72 -1.53
CA LEU A 53 -3.86 -16.25 -0.40
C LEU A 53 -2.39 -15.84 -0.51
N LEU A 54 -1.92 -15.05 0.46
CA LEU A 54 -0.59 -14.41 0.52
C LEU A 54 -0.36 -13.35 -0.57
N PHE A 55 -0.65 -13.70 -1.81
CA PHE A 55 -0.57 -12.84 -2.99
C PHE A 55 -1.90 -12.84 -3.71
N LYS A 56 -2.16 -11.78 -4.48
CA LYS A 56 -3.36 -11.76 -5.33
C LYS A 56 -3.26 -12.77 -6.45
N ASP A 57 -4.37 -13.40 -6.83
CA ASP A 57 -4.37 -14.41 -7.90
C ASP A 57 -3.97 -13.81 -9.26
N ALA A 58 -4.21 -12.51 -9.43
CA ALA A 58 -3.85 -11.75 -10.63
C ALA A 58 -2.36 -11.33 -10.67
N THR A 59 -1.55 -11.73 -9.69
CA THR A 59 -0.12 -11.37 -9.62
C THR A 59 0.65 -12.01 -10.77
N ARG A 60 1.40 -11.19 -11.52
CA ARG A 60 2.19 -11.65 -12.68
C ARG A 60 3.62 -12.05 -12.32
N GLY A 61 4.17 -11.48 -11.26
CA GLY A 61 5.52 -11.74 -10.77
C GLY A 61 5.94 -10.70 -9.74
N LEU A 62 7.12 -10.90 -9.15
CA LEU A 62 7.77 -9.93 -8.26
C LEU A 62 8.72 -9.04 -9.05
N VAL A 63 8.79 -7.78 -8.65
CA VAL A 63 9.69 -6.79 -9.26
C VAL A 63 10.52 -6.14 -8.17
N LEU A 64 11.76 -5.80 -8.51
CA LEU A 64 12.63 -5.07 -7.60
C LEU A 64 12.14 -3.62 -7.43
N PRO A 65 12.37 -2.99 -6.26
CA PRO A 65 12.03 -1.58 -6.03
C PRO A 65 12.71 -0.60 -7.01
N ASN A 66 13.78 -1.04 -7.65
CA ASN A 66 14.59 -0.26 -8.58
C ASN A 66 14.04 -0.35 -10.03
N ASP A 67 13.05 -1.20 -10.25
CA ASP A 67 12.47 -1.46 -11.56
C ASP A 67 11.58 -0.28 -12.01
N VAL A 68 11.52 -0.05 -13.31
CA VAL A 68 10.84 1.10 -13.94
C VAL A 68 9.36 1.18 -13.55
N GLY A 69 8.75 0.01 -13.32
CA GLY A 69 7.35 -0.12 -12.86
C GLY A 69 7.10 0.25 -11.40
N TYR A 70 8.14 0.36 -10.57
CA TYR A 70 8.01 0.73 -9.15
C TYR A 70 7.75 2.23 -8.94
N SER A 71 8.00 3.06 -9.97
CA SER A 71 7.67 4.49 -9.96
C SER A 71 6.22 4.78 -9.55
N TYR A 72 5.26 4.02 -10.09
CA TYR A 72 3.84 4.13 -9.73
C TYR A 72 3.55 3.82 -8.26
N VAL A 73 4.27 2.84 -7.68
CA VAL A 73 4.14 2.50 -6.26
C VAL A 73 4.71 3.62 -5.41
N ASN A 74 5.86 4.17 -5.80
CA ASN A 74 6.49 5.28 -5.10
C ASN A 74 5.64 6.55 -5.13
N ASP A 75 5.03 6.87 -6.28
CA ASP A 75 4.16 8.04 -6.41
C ASP A 75 2.86 7.87 -5.61
N TYR A 76 2.30 6.65 -5.57
CA TYR A 76 1.18 6.36 -4.69
C TYR A 76 1.54 6.49 -3.20
N LYS A 77 2.74 6.05 -2.78
CA LYS A 77 3.22 6.24 -1.40
C LYS A 77 3.34 7.71 -1.02
N LYS A 78 3.87 8.56 -1.93
CA LYS A 78 3.90 10.03 -1.72
C LYS A 78 2.51 10.61 -1.53
N LEU A 79 1.53 10.18 -2.33
CA LEU A 79 0.13 10.61 -2.17
C LEU A 79 -0.45 10.15 -0.82
N GLN A 80 -0.14 8.94 -0.37
CA GLN A 80 -0.55 8.47 0.96
C GLN A 80 0.09 9.30 2.08
N GLU A 81 1.36 9.68 1.96
CA GLU A 81 2.05 10.51 2.94
C GLU A 81 1.36 11.88 3.08
N ILE A 82 1.01 12.52 1.96
CA ILE A 82 0.24 13.77 1.95
C ILE A 82 -1.11 13.58 2.65
N ASN A 83 -1.83 12.50 2.35
CA ASN A 83 -3.15 12.25 2.94
C ASN A 83 -3.08 11.85 4.43
N SER A 84 -1.97 11.25 4.86
CA SER A 84 -1.76 10.87 6.26
C SER A 84 -1.76 12.08 7.20
N VAL A 85 -1.36 13.25 6.71
CA VAL A 85 -1.42 14.52 7.44
C VAL A 85 -2.86 14.88 7.80
N CYS A 86 -3.81 14.66 6.89
CA CYS A 86 -5.23 14.89 7.15
C CYS A 86 -5.80 13.91 8.19
N VAL A 87 -5.41 12.63 8.13
CA VAL A 87 -5.85 11.61 9.11
C VAL A 87 -5.26 11.88 10.49
N LYS A 88 -3.99 12.27 10.56
CA LYS A 88 -3.29 12.60 11.81
C LYS A 88 -3.81 13.89 12.45
N THR A 89 -4.23 14.86 11.63
CA THR A 89 -4.89 16.10 12.09
C THR A 89 -6.29 15.83 12.63
N ARG A 90 -7.01 14.84 12.07
CA ARG A 90 -8.33 14.42 12.57
C ARG A 90 -8.25 13.66 13.91
N ASN A 91 -7.19 12.88 14.15
CA ASN A 91 -6.99 12.14 15.41
C ASN A 91 -6.20 12.90 16.49
N SER A 92 -5.47 13.95 16.12
CA SER A 92 -4.99 14.93 17.09
C SER A 92 -6.19 15.79 17.46
N GLY A 93 -6.67 15.69 18.70
CA GLY A 93 -7.85 16.39 19.22
C GLY A 93 -7.74 17.91 19.27
N VAL A 94 -7.38 18.56 18.16
CA VAL A 94 -7.69 19.95 17.93
C VAL A 94 -9.15 19.94 17.49
N ALA A 95 -10.03 20.12 18.48
CA ALA A 95 -11.40 20.50 18.24
C ALA A 95 -11.37 21.63 17.21
N ILE A 96 -11.83 21.35 16.00
CA ILE A 96 -12.19 22.39 15.04
C ILE A 96 -13.28 23.14 15.78
N ILE A 97 -12.93 24.27 16.40
CA ILE A 97 -13.91 25.25 16.84
C ILE A 97 -14.53 25.70 15.52
N PRO A 98 -15.75 25.25 15.14
CA PRO A 98 -16.38 25.87 14.00
C PRO A 98 -16.51 27.33 14.40
N SER A 99 -15.93 28.21 13.60
CA SER A 99 -15.87 29.64 13.86
C SER A 99 -17.28 30.19 14.11
N ILE A 100 -17.70 30.24 15.38
CA ILE A 100 -18.94 30.86 15.85
C ILE A 100 -18.94 32.36 15.51
N ILE A 101 -17.78 32.92 15.15
CA ILE A 101 -17.59 34.31 14.73
C ILE A 101 -18.38 34.63 13.44
N VAL A 102 -18.63 33.64 12.56
CA VAL A 102 -19.42 33.89 11.33
C VAL A 102 -20.92 33.98 11.61
N LEU A 103 -21.44 33.36 12.67
CA LEU A 103 -22.86 33.41 13.01
C LEU A 103 -23.24 34.70 13.75
N VAL A 104 -22.33 35.31 14.52
CA VAL A 104 -22.64 36.57 15.23
C VAL A 104 -22.66 37.77 14.27
N ALA A 105 -21.90 37.74 13.17
CA ALA A 105 -21.89 38.83 12.19
C ALA A 105 -23.21 38.98 11.40
N VAL A 106 -24.03 37.92 11.32
CA VAL A 106 -25.32 37.94 10.60
C VAL A 106 -26.49 38.37 11.50
N PHE A 107 -26.35 38.28 12.83
CA PHE A 107 -27.41 38.65 13.78
C PHE A 107 -27.24 40.05 14.41
N ILE A 108 -26.12 40.75 14.15
CA ILE A 108 -25.91 42.15 14.56
C ILE A 108 -25.84 43.09 13.35
N SER A 109 -26.51 42.76 12.25
CA SER A 109 -27.00 43.80 11.34
C SER A 109 -28.32 44.30 11.92
N PRO A 110 -28.36 45.48 12.58
CA PRO A 110 -29.65 46.07 12.90
C PRO A 110 -30.33 46.36 11.56
N PHE A 111 -31.59 45.95 11.48
CA PHE A 111 -32.57 46.58 10.61
C PHE A 111 -32.39 48.11 10.72
N VAL A 112 -31.76 48.72 9.73
CA VAL A 112 -31.86 50.16 9.50
C VAL A 112 -33.10 50.34 8.65
N ILE A 113 -34.21 50.67 9.33
CA ILE A 113 -35.35 51.38 8.75
C ILE A 113 -34.96 52.85 8.67
#